data_AF-A0A537LCA3-F1
#
_entry.id   AF-A0A537LCA3-F1
#
_cell.length_a   1.000
_cell.length_b   1.000
_cell.length_c   1.000
_cell.angle_alpha   90.00
_cell.angle_beta   90.00
_cell.angle_gamma   90.00
#
_symmetry.space_group_name_H-M   'P 1'
#
loop_
_entity.id
_entity.type
_entity.pdbx_description
1 polymer ?
#
loop_
_entity_poly.entity_id
_entity_poly.type
_entity_poly.pdbx_seq_one_letter_code
_entity_poly.pdbx_strand_id
1 'polypeptide(L)'
;MTGTREHGNPHAGFAGSGRSTGTRPGTRGSAPGTRLTSLLPVIVGLTLVATGCAPRVGVVDSKRILNESVVALSYQKQLDDREKAMVADLRLLTGQLGKEDLEARRQAYLRELATLRRDFEERLNQRIHAAVAEEARGRRLRVVLVKQVTRFGGIDITDAVLARLK
;
A
#
# COMPACT_ATOMS: atom_id res chain seq x y z
N MET A 1 25.24 -24.96 -27.71
CA MET A 1 26.67 -24.60 -27.82
C MET A 1 26.75 -23.09 -28.02
N THR A 2 27.76 -22.44 -27.42
CA THR A 2 28.01 -20.99 -27.19
C THR A 2 27.11 -20.35 -26.12
N GLY A 3 27.55 -19.92 -24.93
CA GLY A 3 28.88 -19.79 -24.32
C GLY A 3 29.44 -18.36 -24.43
N THR A 4 29.29 -17.54 -23.38
CA THR A 4 30.05 -16.30 -23.07
C THR A 4 29.49 -15.69 -21.77
N ARG A 5 30.22 -15.14 -20.81
CA ARG A 5 31.61 -15.30 -20.33
C ARG A 5 31.62 -14.54 -18.99
N GLU A 6 32.00 -15.19 -17.91
CA GLU A 6 32.20 -14.56 -16.60
C GLU A 6 33.42 -13.63 -16.63
N HIS A 7 33.29 -12.45 -16.02
CA HIS A 7 34.41 -11.57 -15.71
C HIS A 7 34.77 -11.69 -14.22
N GLY A 8 35.69 -12.61 -13.93
CA GLY A 8 36.56 -12.51 -12.76
C GLY A 8 37.79 -11.70 -13.14
N ASN A 9 38.14 -10.71 -12.32
CA ASN A 9 39.43 -10.02 -12.41
C ASN A 9 40.28 -10.36 -11.17
N PRO A 10 41.45 -11.00 -11.34
CA PRO A 10 42.39 -11.28 -10.27
C PRO A 10 43.51 -10.23 -10.26
N HIS A 11 43.85 -9.69 -9.08
CA HIS A 11 45.12 -8.98 -8.90
C HIS A 11 46.04 -9.79 -8.01
N ALA A 12 47.05 -10.37 -8.65
CA ALA A 12 48.25 -10.90 -8.05
C ALA A 12 49.37 -9.85 -8.14
N GLY A 13 50.20 -9.79 -7.10
CA GLY A 13 51.67 -9.77 -7.29
C GLY A 13 52.44 -8.45 -7.10
N PHE A 14 53.63 -8.64 -6.52
CA PHE A 14 54.87 -7.83 -6.55
C PHE A 14 54.96 -6.60 -5.63
N ALA A 15 55.79 -6.54 -4.58
CA ALA A 15 57.23 -6.83 -4.34
C ALA A 15 58.20 -5.66 -4.65
N GLY A 16 58.85 -5.17 -3.58
CA GLY A 16 60.13 -4.44 -3.55
C GLY A 16 60.11 -2.98 -4.05
N SER A 17 61.01 -2.06 -3.70
CA SER A 17 62.05 -1.93 -2.66
C SER A 17 62.67 -0.51 -2.79
N GLY A 18 63.20 0.06 -1.70
CA GLY A 18 64.10 1.24 -1.68
C GLY A 18 63.42 2.62 -1.63
N ARG A 19 63.96 3.67 -1.00
CA ARG A 19 65.27 3.89 -0.37
C ARG A 19 65.24 5.15 0.52
N SER A 20 66.02 5.08 1.60
CA SER A 20 66.66 6.10 2.47
C SER A 20 66.46 7.62 2.28
N THR A 21 66.33 8.32 3.42
CA THR A 21 67.27 9.34 3.98
C THR A 21 66.99 9.40 5.51
N GLY A 22 67.91 9.11 6.44
CA GLY A 22 69.07 9.91 6.88
C GLY A 22 68.57 11.17 7.61
N THR A 23 68.65 11.35 8.94
CA THR A 23 69.90 11.59 9.70
C THR A 23 69.64 11.54 11.24
N ARG A 24 70.63 10.99 11.95
CA ARG A 24 70.89 10.91 13.42
C ARG A 24 71.18 12.29 14.09
N PRO A 25 71.59 12.43 15.38
CA PRO A 25 71.83 11.44 16.47
C PRO A 25 71.29 11.83 17.87
N GLY A 26 71.41 10.93 18.86
CA GLY A 26 71.41 11.32 20.28
C GLY A 26 71.32 10.17 21.30
N THR A 27 72.48 9.65 21.73
CA THR A 27 72.85 9.08 23.08
C THR A 27 71.90 8.07 23.76
N ARG A 28 72.20 6.76 23.82
CA ARG A 28 73.21 6.00 24.65
C ARG A 28 72.69 5.60 26.05
N GLY A 29 72.51 4.28 26.22
CA GLY A 29 72.50 3.52 27.49
C GLY A 29 71.11 3.22 28.05
N SER A 30 70.75 2.08 28.66
CA SER A 30 71.28 0.71 28.80
C SER A 30 70.34 0.02 29.82
N ALA A 31 69.95 -1.24 29.55
CA ALA A 31 69.34 -2.23 30.48
C ALA A 31 67.81 -2.15 30.75
N PRO A 32 67.18 -3.20 31.34
CA PRO A 32 66.80 -4.43 30.64
C PRO A 32 65.35 -4.90 30.93
N GLY A 33 64.87 -5.88 30.18
CA GLY A 33 63.98 -6.92 30.71
C GLY A 33 62.47 -6.65 30.71
N THR A 34 61.79 -7.25 29.73
CA THR A 34 60.59 -8.09 29.89
C THR A 34 59.56 -7.68 30.96
N ARG A 35 58.36 -7.26 30.52
CA ARG A 35 57.06 -7.87 30.89
C ARG A 35 55.87 -7.23 30.17
N LEU A 36 55.38 -7.99 29.20
CA LEU A 36 53.99 -8.16 28.76
C LEU A 36 52.94 -7.68 29.78
N THR A 37 52.08 -6.72 29.43
CA THR A 37 50.69 -6.53 29.95
C THR A 37 49.95 -5.58 29.00
N SER A 38 49.33 -6.14 27.95
CA SER A 38 47.89 -6.42 27.83
C SER A 38 47.07 -5.21 27.33
N LEU A 39 46.83 -5.23 26.02
CA LEU A 39 45.83 -4.46 25.30
C LEU A 39 44.43 -4.63 25.91
N LEU A 40 43.73 -3.51 26.10
CA LEU A 40 42.33 -3.46 26.51
C LEU A 40 41.47 -3.34 25.23
N PRO A 41 40.70 -4.37 24.82
CA PRO A 41 39.89 -4.29 23.62
C PRO A 41 38.62 -3.47 23.90
N VAL A 42 38.41 -2.43 23.08
CA VAL A 42 37.16 -1.66 23.01
C VAL A 42 36.04 -2.58 22.52
N ILE A 43 35.18 -3.01 23.44
CA ILE A 43 33.95 -3.73 23.11
C ILE A 43 32.93 -2.69 22.62
N VAL A 44 32.86 -2.48 21.31
CA VAL A 44 31.69 -1.86 20.67
C VAL A 44 30.59 -2.90 20.66
N GLY A 45 29.67 -2.80 21.62
CA GLY A 45 28.47 -3.62 21.69
C GLY A 45 27.57 -3.36 20.49
N LEU A 46 27.61 -4.24 19.51
CA LEU A 46 26.64 -4.30 18.41
C LEU A 46 25.28 -4.72 18.99
N THR A 47 24.47 -3.75 19.41
CA THR A 47 23.06 -3.98 19.75
C THR A 47 22.32 -4.37 18.47
N LEU A 48 22.19 -5.67 18.25
CA LEU A 48 21.32 -6.25 17.23
C LEU A 48 19.87 -5.90 17.59
N VAL A 49 19.36 -4.79 17.07
CA VAL A 49 17.93 -4.47 17.16
C VAL A 49 17.21 -5.55 16.35
N ALA A 50 16.56 -6.48 17.06
CA ALA A 50 15.64 -7.43 16.45
C ALA A 50 14.47 -6.64 15.85
N THR A 51 14.56 -6.28 14.56
CA THR A 51 13.44 -5.74 13.80
C THR A 51 12.45 -6.86 13.46
N GLY A 52 11.85 -7.44 14.49
CA GLY A 52 10.67 -8.29 14.39
C GLY A 52 9.44 -7.44 14.11
N CYS A 53 9.41 -6.76 12.96
CA CYS A 53 8.24 -6.02 12.52
C CYS A 53 7.22 -7.02 11.98
N ALA A 54 6.38 -7.57 12.86
CA ALA A 54 5.19 -8.28 12.42
C ALA A 54 4.40 -7.35 11.47
N PRO A 55 4.02 -7.80 10.26
CA PRO A 55 3.23 -6.97 9.36
C PRO A 55 1.92 -6.60 10.04
N ARG A 56 1.69 -5.30 10.24
CA ARG A 56 0.39 -4.79 10.65
C ARG A 56 -0.56 -4.95 9.48
N VAL A 57 -1.48 -5.89 9.60
CA VAL A 57 -2.52 -6.17 8.62
C VAL A 57 -3.80 -5.47 9.07
N GLY A 58 -4.37 -4.64 8.20
CA GLY A 58 -5.68 -4.04 8.38
C GLY A 58 -6.78 -4.96 7.85
N VAL A 59 -7.98 -4.84 8.40
CA VAL A 59 -9.15 -5.55 7.91
C VAL A 59 -10.30 -4.56 7.73
N VAL A 60 -11.01 -4.67 6.62
CA VAL A 60 -12.15 -3.81 6.29
C VAL A 60 -13.38 -4.64 5.93
N ASP A 61 -14.54 -4.27 6.46
CA ASP A 61 -15.81 -4.88 6.08
C ASP A 61 -16.50 -4.07 4.98
N SER A 62 -16.33 -4.51 3.73
CA SER A 62 -16.96 -3.87 2.57
C SER A 62 -18.49 -3.89 2.63
N LYS A 63 -19.12 -4.95 3.17
CA LYS A 63 -20.59 -5.03 3.25
C LYS A 63 -21.11 -4.00 4.24
N ARG A 64 -20.45 -3.89 5.40
CA ARG A 64 -20.79 -2.90 6.41
C ARG A 64 -20.58 -1.47 5.90
N ILE A 65 -19.49 -1.20 5.18
CA ILE A 65 -19.26 0.10 4.54
C ILE A 65 -20.39 0.47 3.58
N LEU A 66 -20.81 -0.45 2.73
CA LEU A 66 -21.88 -0.19 1.76
C LEU A 66 -23.23 0.05 2.45
N ASN A 67 -23.52 -0.65 3.56
CA ASN A 67 -24.79 -0.53 4.26
C ASN A 67 -24.88 0.69 5.19
N GLU A 68 -23.77 1.06 5.85
CA GLU A 68 -23.74 2.14 6.84
C GLU A 68 -23.26 3.49 6.27
N SER A 69 -22.70 3.50 5.05
CA SER A 69 -22.26 4.76 4.43
C SER A 69 -23.45 5.61 3.99
N VAL A 70 -23.47 6.86 4.46
CA VAL A 70 -24.43 7.88 4.03
C VAL A 70 -24.34 8.11 2.52
N VAL A 71 -23.12 8.10 1.97
CA VAL A 71 -22.89 8.24 0.52
C VAL A 71 -23.55 7.09 -0.25
N ALA A 72 -23.38 5.84 0.20
CA ALA A 72 -24.01 4.68 -0.44
C ALA A 72 -25.54 4.76 -0.38
N LEU A 73 -26.11 5.12 0.77
CA LEU A 73 -27.55 5.34 0.93
C LEU A 73 -28.07 6.48 0.05
N SER A 74 -27.28 7.55 -0.12
CA SER A 74 -27.64 8.68 -0.99
C SER A 74 -27.68 8.30 -2.47
N TYR A 75 -26.80 7.41 -2.93
CA TYR A 75 -26.81 6.92 -4.31
C TYR A 75 -27.99 5.99 -4.55
N GLN A 76 -28.34 5.15 -3.57
CA GLN A 76 -29.55 4.33 -3.65
C GLN A 76 -30.80 5.20 -3.82
N LYS A 77 -30.95 6.24 -2.98
CA LYS A 77 -32.07 7.19 -3.12
C LYS A 77 -32.10 7.87 -4.49
N GLN A 78 -30.95 8.34 -4.98
CA GLN A 78 -30.88 8.98 -6.30
C GLN A 78 -31.28 8.03 -7.44
N LEU A 79 -30.88 6.75 -7.38
CA LEU A 79 -31.30 5.75 -8.34
C LEU A 79 -32.82 5.51 -8.26
N ASP A 80 -33.37 5.33 -7.06
CA ASP A 80 -34.80 5.11 -6.86
C ASP A 80 -35.65 6.30 -7.35
N ASP A 81 -35.19 7.52 -7.08
CA ASP A 81 -35.86 8.74 -7.53
C ASP A 81 -35.80 8.89 -9.05
N ARG A 82 -34.65 8.57 -9.66
CA ARG A 82 -34.51 8.59 -11.13
C ARG A 82 -35.39 7.53 -11.79
N GLU A 83 -35.46 6.33 -11.24
CA GLU A 83 -36.32 5.25 -11.71
C GLU A 83 -37.79 5.65 -11.63
N LYS A 84 -38.25 6.20 -10.48
CA LYS A 84 -39.63 6.69 -10.34
C LYS A 84 -39.96 7.77 -11.35
N ALA A 85 -39.04 8.71 -11.58
CA ALA A 85 -39.22 9.76 -12.59
C ALA A 85 -39.36 9.18 -14.00
N MET A 86 -38.54 8.19 -14.37
CA MET A 86 -38.63 7.51 -15.66
C MET A 86 -39.94 6.72 -15.82
N VAL A 87 -40.39 6.04 -14.77
CA VAL A 87 -41.67 5.32 -14.78
C VAL A 87 -42.85 6.29 -14.91
N ALA A 88 -42.80 7.43 -14.22
CA ALA A 88 -43.82 8.47 -14.35
C ALA A 88 -43.86 9.05 -15.78
N ASP A 89 -42.69 9.31 -16.37
CA ASP A 89 -42.56 9.79 -17.75
C ASP A 89 -43.11 8.77 -18.75
N LEU A 90 -42.74 7.49 -18.64
CA LEU A 90 -43.29 6.43 -19.49
C LEU A 90 -44.82 6.36 -19.39
N ARG A 91 -45.39 6.51 -18.19
CA ARG A 91 -46.85 6.50 -17.99
C ARG A 91 -47.55 7.67 -18.71
N LEU A 92 -46.94 8.85 -18.73
CA LEU A 92 -47.45 10.01 -19.47
C LEU A 92 -47.39 9.78 -20.98
N LEU A 93 -46.35 9.11 -21.46
CA LEU A 93 -46.13 8.82 -22.88
C LEU A 93 -46.99 7.66 -23.40
N THR A 94 -47.49 6.76 -22.53
CA THR A 94 -48.30 5.59 -22.92
C THR A 94 -49.53 5.94 -23.78
N GLY A 95 -50.10 7.14 -23.59
CA GLY A 95 -51.23 7.63 -24.38
C GLY A 95 -50.87 8.57 -25.53
N GLN A 96 -49.59 8.92 -25.68
CA GLN A 96 -49.12 9.91 -26.67
C GLN A 96 -48.28 9.28 -27.78
N LEU A 97 -47.56 8.19 -27.48
CA LEU A 97 -46.63 7.52 -28.41
C LEU A 97 -47.16 6.16 -28.86
N GLY A 98 -46.69 5.72 -30.03
CA GLY A 98 -46.88 4.34 -30.49
C GLY A 98 -46.13 3.33 -29.61
N LYS A 99 -46.55 2.06 -29.67
CA LYS A 99 -45.94 0.98 -28.87
C LYS A 99 -44.43 0.82 -29.12
N GLU A 100 -43.99 1.01 -30.35
CA GLU A 100 -42.58 0.86 -30.73
C GLU A 100 -41.71 1.97 -30.11
N ASP A 101 -42.17 3.22 -30.17
CA ASP A 101 -41.45 4.35 -29.56
C ASP A 101 -41.42 4.26 -28.03
N LEU A 102 -42.49 3.75 -27.40
CA LEU A 102 -42.53 3.49 -25.96
C LEU A 102 -41.52 2.44 -25.52
N GLU A 103 -41.43 1.33 -26.25
CA GLU A 103 -40.45 0.27 -25.96
C GLU A 103 -39.01 0.78 -26.19
N ALA A 104 -38.76 1.54 -27.25
CA ALA A 104 -37.47 2.18 -27.48
C ALA A 104 -37.09 3.12 -26.34
N ARG A 105 -38.05 3.93 -25.86
CA ARG A 105 -37.84 4.84 -24.73
C ARG A 105 -37.57 4.09 -23.43
N ARG A 106 -38.31 3.01 -23.17
CA ARG A 106 -38.10 2.14 -22.01
C ARG A 106 -36.70 1.55 -22.02
N GLN A 107 -36.25 1.04 -23.17
CA GLN A 107 -34.89 0.51 -23.30
C GLN A 107 -33.82 1.58 -23.07
N ALA A 108 -34.04 2.82 -23.55
CA ALA A 108 -33.12 3.93 -23.30
C ALA A 108 -32.99 4.23 -21.80
N TYR A 109 -34.11 4.28 -21.07
CA TYR A 109 -34.11 4.49 -19.62
C TYR A 109 -33.42 3.37 -18.85
N LEU A 110 -33.62 2.11 -19.24
CA LEU A 110 -32.90 0.99 -18.61
C LEU A 110 -31.38 1.10 -18.82
N ARG A 111 -30.93 1.52 -20.01
CA ARG A 111 -29.51 1.76 -20.27
C ARG A 111 -28.98 2.90 -19.42
N GLU A 112 -29.72 4.01 -19.33
CA GLU A 112 -29.35 5.17 -18.53
C GLU A 112 -29.23 4.83 -17.04
N LEU A 113 -30.17 4.07 -16.48
CA LEU A 113 -30.09 3.58 -15.10
C LEU A 113 -28.88 2.67 -14.89
N ALA A 114 -28.62 1.76 -15.84
CA ALA A 114 -27.48 0.85 -15.77
C ALA A 114 -26.13 1.59 -15.85
N THR A 115 -26.04 2.70 -16.59
CA THR A 115 -24.85 3.56 -16.61
C THR A 115 -24.72 4.36 -15.33
N LEU A 116 -25.81 4.97 -14.86
CA LEU A 116 -25.81 5.79 -13.65
C LEU A 116 -25.42 4.97 -12.41
N ARG A 117 -25.95 3.74 -12.31
CA ARG A 117 -25.58 2.79 -11.27
C ARG A 117 -24.09 2.47 -11.29
N ARG A 118 -23.54 2.16 -12.47
CA ARG A 118 -22.11 1.87 -12.62
C ARG A 118 -21.24 3.07 -12.22
N ASP A 119 -21.62 4.27 -12.63
CA ASP A 119 -20.89 5.48 -12.27
C ASP A 119 -20.90 5.74 -10.75
N PHE A 120 -22.02 5.50 -10.09
CA PHE A 120 -22.11 5.60 -8.64
C PHE A 120 -21.30 4.51 -7.91
N GLU A 121 -21.36 3.27 -8.38
CA GLU A 121 -20.54 2.17 -7.86
C GLU A 121 -19.04 2.50 -8.00
N GLU A 122 -18.61 2.98 -9.16
CA GLU A 122 -17.22 3.37 -9.43
C GLU A 122 -16.77 4.52 -8.51
N ARG A 123 -17.56 5.59 -8.41
CA ARG A 123 -17.26 6.73 -7.52
C ARG A 123 -17.22 6.31 -6.05
N LEU A 124 -18.14 5.45 -5.62
CA LEU A 124 -18.17 4.92 -4.27
C LEU A 124 -16.91 4.09 -3.99
N ASN A 125 -16.55 3.18 -4.90
CA ASN A 125 -15.38 2.34 -4.79
C ASN A 125 -14.10 3.20 -4.69
N GLN A 126 -13.95 4.22 -5.54
CA GLN A 126 -12.83 5.15 -5.49
C GLN A 126 -12.73 5.88 -4.14
N ARG A 127 -13.86 6.35 -3.59
CA ARG A 127 -13.88 6.99 -2.25
C ARG A 127 -13.51 6.01 -1.14
N ILE A 128 -14.02 4.78 -1.19
CA ILE A 128 -13.67 3.72 -0.24
C ILE A 128 -12.16 3.43 -0.31
N HIS A 129 -11.61 3.24 -1.50
CA HIS A 129 -10.17 2.99 -1.70
C HIS A 129 -9.32 4.14 -1.16
N ALA A 130 -9.70 5.39 -1.44
CA ALA A 130 -9.00 6.56 -0.90
C ALA A 130 -9.03 6.59 0.64
N ALA A 131 -10.21 6.38 1.25
CA ALA A 131 -10.36 6.35 2.70
C ALA A 131 -9.56 5.21 3.35
N VAL A 132 -9.56 4.01 2.75
CA VAL A 132 -8.77 2.86 3.18
C VAL A 132 -7.27 3.16 3.07
N ALA A 133 -6.82 3.76 1.96
CA ALA A 133 -5.42 4.07 1.73
C ALA A 133 -4.87 5.11 2.72
N GLU A 134 -5.66 6.13 3.06
CA GLU A 134 -5.30 7.12 4.08
C GLU A 134 -5.18 6.49 5.48
N GLU A 135 -6.14 5.66 5.88
CA GLU A 135 -6.07 4.94 7.17
C GLU A 135 -4.91 3.94 7.22
N ALA A 136 -4.65 3.24 6.11
CA ALA A 136 -3.51 2.33 6.00
C ALA A 136 -2.18 3.07 6.14
N ARG A 137 -2.01 4.23 5.49
CA ARG A 137 -0.82 5.07 5.62
C ARG A 137 -0.65 5.61 7.03
N GLY A 138 -1.71 6.17 7.62
CA GLY A 138 -1.68 6.72 8.98
C GLY A 138 -1.29 5.69 10.05
N ARG A 139 -1.75 4.45 9.90
CA ARG A 139 -1.50 3.35 10.86
C ARG A 139 -0.28 2.48 10.50
N ARG A 140 0.40 2.79 9.40
CA ARG A 140 1.53 2.02 8.83
C ARG A 140 1.16 0.56 8.56
N LEU A 141 -0.03 0.32 8.03
CA LEU A 141 -0.50 -1.01 7.64
C LEU A 141 0.15 -1.40 6.32
N ARG A 142 0.68 -2.64 6.25
CA ARG A 142 1.34 -3.15 5.03
C ARG A 142 0.37 -3.80 4.05
N VAL A 143 -0.70 -4.38 4.56
CA VAL A 143 -1.74 -5.07 3.79
C VAL A 143 -3.09 -4.74 4.43
N VAL A 144 -4.11 -4.48 3.62
CA VAL A 144 -5.50 -4.39 4.08
C VAL A 144 -6.30 -5.50 3.40
N LEU A 145 -6.96 -6.34 4.18
CA LEU A 145 -7.77 -7.46 3.72
C LEU A 145 -9.26 -7.15 3.90
N VAL A 146 -10.10 -7.76 3.06
CA VAL A 146 -11.55 -7.70 3.25
C VAL A 146 -11.96 -8.74 4.30
N LYS A 147 -12.76 -8.35 5.31
CA LYS A 147 -13.10 -9.15 6.50
C LYS A 147 -13.67 -10.54 6.20
N GLN A 148 -14.27 -10.74 5.03
CA GLN A 148 -14.80 -12.03 4.55
C GLN A 148 -13.72 -13.13 4.49
N VAL A 149 -12.44 -12.79 4.35
CA VAL A 149 -11.33 -13.77 4.27
C VAL A 149 -10.57 -13.99 5.58
N THR A 150 -10.92 -13.28 6.66
CA THR A 150 -10.20 -13.34 7.95
C THR A 150 -11.12 -13.84 9.05
N ARG A 151 -10.90 -15.06 9.56
CA ARG A 151 -11.61 -15.58 10.75
C ARG A 151 -11.14 -14.96 12.06
N PHE A 152 -9.84 -14.68 12.17
CA PHE A 152 -9.20 -14.09 13.35
C PHE A 152 -7.99 -13.26 12.93
N GLY A 153 -7.69 -12.19 13.68
CA GLY A 153 -6.53 -11.33 13.47
C GLY A 153 -6.78 -10.14 12.55
N GLY A 154 -5.81 -9.22 12.56
CA GLY A 154 -5.86 -7.95 11.82
C GLY A 154 -6.50 -6.81 12.62
N ILE A 155 -6.11 -5.58 12.28
CA ILE A 155 -6.63 -4.35 12.89
C ILE A 155 -7.86 -3.92 12.09
N ASP A 156 -9.03 -3.97 12.70
CA ASP A 156 -10.26 -3.50 12.04
C ASP A 156 -10.19 -1.98 11.87
N ILE A 157 -10.26 -1.52 10.62
CA ILE A 157 -10.29 -0.10 10.25
C ILE A 157 -11.65 0.34 9.71
N THR A 158 -12.66 -0.54 9.75
CA THR A 158 -13.98 -0.31 9.16
C THR A 158 -14.64 0.96 9.69
N ASP A 159 -14.63 1.17 11.02
CA ASP A 159 -15.25 2.36 11.62
C ASP A 159 -14.53 3.66 11.23
N ALA A 160 -13.20 3.60 11.08
CA ALA A 160 -12.40 4.75 10.67
C ALA A 160 -12.65 5.12 9.19
N VAL A 161 -12.82 4.10 8.34
CA VAL A 161 -13.21 4.29 6.93
C VAL A 161 -14.65 4.82 6.83
N LEU A 162 -15.59 4.27 7.61
CA LEU A 162 -16.97 4.74 7.68
C LEU A 162 -17.07 6.20 8.12
N ALA A 163 -16.26 6.63 9.10
CA ALA A 163 -16.23 8.02 9.55
C ALA A 163 -15.87 9.01 8.42
N ARG A 164 -15.12 8.56 7.41
CA ARG A 164 -14.72 9.35 6.23
C ARG A 164 -15.73 9.30 5.08
N LEU A 165 -16.70 8.38 5.15
CA LEU A 165 -17.73 8.13 4.12
C LEU A 165 -19.13 8.57 4.59
N LYS A 166 -19.19 9.48 5.58
CA LYS A 166 -20.39 10.17 6.01
C LYS A 166 -20.77 11.30 5.04
#